data_AF-A0A8S9U4F8-F1
#
_entry.id   AF-A0A8S9U4F8-F1
#
_cell.length_a   1.000
_cell.length_b   1.000
_cell.length_c   1.000
_cell.angle_alpha   90.00
_cell.angle_beta   90.00
_cell.angle_gamma   90.00
#
_symmetry.space_group_name_H-M   'P 1'
#
loop_
_entity.id
_entity.type
_entity.pdbx_description
1 polymer ?
#
loop_
_entity_poly.entity_id
_entity_poly.type
_entity_poly.pdbx_seq_one_letter_code
_entity_poly.pdbx_strand_id
1 'polypeptide(L)'
;MDFISVGLASPPFRRPTQRKALQLPPRPCPLYKPPVTSPHLRENTINHDPSKSLPDDSRTRPALLQELLEYLHTELDGERESRKPSLRRLQIVREALNRLIDGFSAYAPVLLQIRDEYERAVEDLHARNLMIPGLQTRLQSMETHCLQQLSAYSAEAKARSLVLKKRLAETQALLAASTAENARLIAALRSEKDNVTKAESKLTDVQRSTLTLSE
;
A
#
# COMPACT_ATOMS: atom_id res chain seq x y z
N MET A 1 19.57 -5.67 -72.70
CA MET A 1 19.37 -6.35 -71.41
C MET A 1 19.91 -5.40 -70.36
N ASP A 2 19.03 -4.52 -69.88
CA ASP A 2 19.36 -3.44 -68.96
C ASP A 2 19.36 -3.99 -67.53
N PHE A 3 20.48 -3.83 -66.81
CA PHE A 3 20.54 -4.09 -65.38
C PHE A 3 20.45 -2.75 -64.63
N ILE A 4 19.28 -2.54 -64.02
CA ILE A 4 18.98 -1.42 -63.15
C ILE A 4 19.79 -1.55 -61.86
N SER A 5 20.59 -0.52 -61.56
CA SER A 5 21.25 -0.34 -60.26
C SER A 5 20.20 0.01 -59.19
N VAL A 6 20.03 -0.85 -58.20
CA VAL A 6 19.25 -0.56 -56.99
C VAL A 6 20.21 -0.12 -55.89
N GLY A 7 20.26 1.19 -55.66
CA GLY A 7 20.98 1.78 -54.52
C GLY A 7 20.26 1.46 -53.22
N LEU A 8 20.90 0.67 -52.35
CA LEU A 8 20.45 0.44 -50.98
C LEU A 8 20.97 1.58 -50.08
N ALA A 9 20.13 2.60 -49.93
CA ALA A 9 20.32 3.64 -48.92
C ALA A 9 20.13 3.03 -47.52
N SER A 10 21.17 3.13 -46.68
CA SER A 10 21.08 2.80 -45.25
C SER A 10 20.21 3.82 -44.52
N PRO A 11 19.22 3.39 -43.70
CA PRO A 11 18.47 4.32 -42.87
C PRO A 11 19.31 4.77 -41.66
N PRO A 12 19.14 6.02 -41.17
CA PRO A 12 19.93 6.54 -40.06
C PRO A 12 19.54 5.90 -38.72
N PHE A 13 20.56 5.63 -37.90
CA PHE A 13 20.45 5.21 -36.51
C PHE A 13 19.61 6.21 -35.69
N ARG A 14 18.39 5.81 -35.29
CA ARG A 14 17.64 6.51 -34.24
C ARG A 14 18.29 6.24 -32.89
N ARG A 15 18.76 7.30 -32.21
CA ARG A 15 19.15 7.26 -30.80
C ARG A 15 17.96 6.77 -29.95
N PRO A 16 18.16 5.91 -28.94
CA PRO A 16 17.15 5.68 -27.94
C PRO A 16 17.03 6.92 -27.07
N THR A 17 15.89 7.60 -27.19
CA THR A 17 15.43 8.62 -26.26
C THR A 17 15.50 8.05 -24.84
N GLN A 18 16.25 8.69 -23.95
CA GLN A 18 16.25 8.38 -22.53
C GLN A 18 14.81 8.49 -22.02
N ARG A 19 14.14 7.36 -21.85
CA ARG A 19 12.95 7.29 -21.02
C ARG A 19 13.42 7.53 -19.59
N LYS A 20 13.24 8.77 -19.14
CA LYS A 20 13.11 9.11 -17.72
C LYS A 20 12.24 8.02 -17.10
N ALA A 21 12.84 7.24 -16.20
CA ALA A 21 12.09 6.36 -15.34
C ALA A 21 11.02 7.22 -14.68
N LEU A 22 9.76 6.93 -15.00
CA LEU A 22 8.62 7.41 -14.25
C LEU A 22 8.80 6.84 -12.84
N GLN A 23 9.44 7.64 -12.00
CA GLN A 23 9.46 7.47 -10.57
C GLN A 23 8.02 7.72 -10.13
N LEU A 24 7.21 6.67 -10.19
CA LEU A 24 5.88 6.67 -9.62
C LEU A 24 6.05 7.01 -8.14
N PRO A 25 5.43 8.09 -7.65
CA PRO A 25 5.45 8.38 -6.22
C PRO A 25 4.87 7.18 -5.47
N PRO A 26 5.31 6.93 -4.22
CA PRO A 26 4.67 5.91 -3.39
C PRO A 26 3.18 6.24 -3.35
N ARG A 27 2.35 5.32 -3.83
CA ARG A 27 0.90 5.46 -3.71
C ARG A 27 0.60 5.67 -2.23
N PRO A 28 -0.10 6.75 -1.83
CA PRO A 28 -0.64 6.81 -0.49
C PRO A 28 -1.52 5.57 -0.32
N CYS A 29 -1.24 4.80 0.73
CA CYS A 29 -2.11 3.72 1.15
C CYS A 29 -3.53 4.29 1.21
N PRO A 30 -4.54 3.64 0.60
CA PRO A 30 -5.90 4.09 0.76
C PRO A 30 -6.19 4.04 2.26
N LEU A 31 -6.34 5.22 2.86
CA LEU A 31 -6.90 5.40 4.19
C LEU A 31 -8.20 4.61 4.19
N TYR A 32 -8.20 3.47 4.89
CA TYR A 32 -9.34 2.57 4.97
C TYR A 32 -10.48 3.35 5.63
N LYS A 33 -11.38 3.91 4.82
CA LYS A 33 -12.65 4.43 5.31
C LYS A 33 -13.47 3.22 5.73
N PRO A 34 -13.90 3.12 7.01
CA PRO A 34 -14.78 2.04 7.42
C PRO A 34 -16.08 2.11 6.59
N PRO A 35 -16.70 0.97 6.27
CA PRO A 35 -17.96 0.94 5.56
C PRO A 35 -19.05 1.57 6.44
N VAL A 36 -19.61 2.69 5.96
CA VAL A 36 -20.85 3.25 6.47
C VAL A 36 -21.97 2.39 5.91
N THR A 37 -22.42 1.43 6.69
CA THR A 37 -23.75 0.83 6.55
C THR A 37 -24.40 0.76 7.92
N SER A 38 -25.25 1.75 8.18
CA SER A 38 -26.42 1.58 9.02
C SER A 38 -27.59 2.26 8.31
N PRO A 39 -28.66 1.52 7.96
CA PRO A 39 -29.85 2.09 7.37
C PRO A 39 -30.73 2.72 8.48
N HIS A 40 -31.32 3.87 8.15
CA HIS A 40 -32.48 4.47 8.82
C HIS A 40 -32.53 4.50 10.35
N LEU A 41 -32.12 5.62 10.92
CA LEU A 41 -32.83 6.22 12.04
C LEU A 41 -33.12 7.69 11.68
N ARG A 42 -34.41 8.00 11.58
CA ARG A 42 -34.93 9.35 11.34
C ARG A 42 -34.32 10.30 12.37
N GLU A 43 -33.65 11.34 11.89
CA GLU A 43 -33.40 12.56 12.66
C GLU A 43 -34.75 13.21 12.95
N ASN A 44 -35.31 12.91 14.13
CA ASN A 44 -36.24 13.82 14.76
C ASN A 44 -35.39 14.90 15.45
N THR A 45 -35.21 16.03 14.78
CA THR A 45 -34.82 17.29 15.40
C THR A 45 -35.91 17.72 16.38
N ILE A 46 -35.88 17.17 17.58
CA ILE A 46 -36.62 17.73 18.71
C ILE A 46 -35.83 18.96 19.13
N ASN A 47 -36.35 20.13 18.73
CA ASN A 47 -35.97 21.42 19.29
C ASN A 47 -35.91 21.29 20.81
N HIS A 48 -34.70 21.36 21.36
CA HIS A 48 -34.49 21.37 22.80
C HIS A 48 -34.79 22.79 23.28
N ASP A 49 -36.07 23.04 23.53
CA ASP A 49 -36.53 24.20 24.28
C ASP A 49 -36.10 23.99 25.75
N PRO A 50 -35.21 24.82 26.32
CA PRO A 50 -34.77 24.66 27.71
C PRO A 50 -35.87 25.02 28.74
N SER A 51 -37.08 25.35 28.26
CA SER A 51 -38.20 25.84 29.08
C SER A 51 -39.21 24.75 29.45
N LYS A 52 -39.00 23.49 29.06
CA LYS A 52 -39.78 22.36 29.58
C LYS A 52 -39.04 21.72 30.73
N SER A 53 -39.13 22.38 31.89
CA SER A 53 -38.96 21.72 33.17
C SER A 53 -39.74 20.39 33.15
N LEU A 54 -39.05 19.30 33.49
CA LEU A 54 -39.72 18.11 34.00
C LEU A 54 -40.76 18.57 35.03
N PRO A 55 -42.01 18.09 35.00
CA PRO A 55 -42.91 18.31 36.11
C PRO A 55 -42.19 17.82 37.37
N ASP A 56 -42.11 18.69 38.36
CA ASP A 56 -41.53 18.42 39.66
C ASP A 56 -42.45 17.40 40.38
N ASP A 57 -42.26 16.12 40.04
CA ASP A 57 -42.98 14.94 40.55
C ASP A 57 -42.54 14.55 41.97
N SER A 58 -41.83 15.44 42.68
CA SER A 58 -41.34 15.23 44.03
C SER A 58 -42.46 15.01 45.07
N ARG A 59 -43.71 15.38 44.76
CA ARG A 59 -44.87 15.19 45.65
C ARG A 59 -45.50 13.80 45.59
N THR A 60 -45.21 13.00 44.56
CA THR A 60 -45.86 11.69 44.33
C THR A 60 -44.87 10.54 44.20
N ARG A 61 -43.57 10.82 44.28
CA ARG A 61 -42.52 9.82 44.12
C ARG A 61 -42.35 9.02 45.43
N PRO A 62 -42.41 7.67 45.39
CA PRO A 62 -42.06 6.82 46.52
C PRO A 62 -40.68 7.20 47.08
N ALA A 63 -40.57 7.32 48.41
CA ALA A 63 -39.34 7.76 49.11
C ALA A 63 -38.09 7.00 48.63
N LEU A 64 -38.22 5.69 48.40
CA LEU A 64 -37.16 4.85 47.86
C LEU A 64 -36.60 5.33 46.50
N LEU A 65 -37.45 5.76 45.58
CA LEU A 65 -36.98 6.27 44.28
C LEU A 65 -36.24 7.59 44.42
N GLN A 66 -36.64 8.42 45.39
CA GLN A 66 -35.96 9.67 45.67
C GLN A 66 -34.57 9.41 46.25
N GLU A 67 -34.45 8.50 47.22
CA GLU A 67 -33.17 8.08 47.80
C GLU A 67 -32.23 7.46 46.77
N LEU A 68 -32.76 6.62 45.87
CA LEU A 68 -31.97 6.00 44.79
C LEU A 68 -31.46 7.03 43.78
N LEU A 69 -32.27 8.04 43.44
CA LEU A 69 -31.85 9.13 42.56
C LEU A 69 -30.77 9.98 43.21
N GLU A 70 -30.88 10.29 44.51
CA GLU A 70 -29.84 11.00 45.25
C GLU A 70 -28.53 10.20 45.34
N TYR A 71 -28.63 8.88 45.58
CA TYR A 71 -27.48 7.97 45.53
C TYR A 71 -26.80 7.99 44.16
N LEU A 72 -27.58 7.85 43.08
CA LEU A 72 -27.04 7.87 41.71
C LEU A 72 -26.40 9.21 41.36
N HIS A 73 -27.01 10.34 41.71
CA HIS A 73 -26.40 11.65 41.49
C HIS A 73 -25.10 11.79 42.27
N THR A 74 -25.08 11.41 43.55
CA THR A 74 -23.87 11.52 44.40
C THR A 74 -22.72 10.65 43.88
N GLU A 75 -22.98 9.39 43.54
CA GLU A 75 -21.94 8.45 43.11
C GLU A 75 -21.53 8.64 41.64
N LEU A 76 -22.43 9.11 40.77
CA LEU A 76 -22.12 9.33 39.35
C LEU A 76 -21.58 10.74 39.04
N ASP A 77 -21.92 11.78 39.82
CA ASP A 77 -21.37 13.14 39.67
C ASP A 77 -19.93 13.26 40.22
N GLY A 78 -19.52 12.37 41.12
CA GLY A 78 -18.11 12.22 41.50
C GLY A 78 -17.18 11.93 40.31
N GLU A 79 -17.72 11.43 39.19
CA GLU A 79 -17.02 11.17 37.93
C GLU A 79 -17.46 12.12 36.77
N ARG A 80 -17.77 13.38 37.07
CA ARG A 80 -18.27 14.39 36.10
C ARG A 80 -17.48 14.52 34.78
N GLU A 81 -16.21 14.16 34.77
CA GLU A 81 -15.34 14.33 33.59
C GLU A 81 -15.50 13.26 32.51
N SER A 82 -16.24 12.18 32.76
CA SER A 82 -16.37 11.11 31.76
C SER A 82 -17.82 10.65 31.62
N ARG A 83 -18.53 11.22 30.64
CA ARG A 83 -19.77 10.62 30.09
C ARG A 83 -19.53 9.24 29.44
N LYS A 84 -18.30 8.73 29.48
CA LYS A 84 -17.96 7.43 28.90
C LYS A 84 -18.42 6.33 29.86
N PRO A 85 -18.95 5.21 29.33
CA PRO A 85 -19.25 4.05 30.14
C PRO A 85 -17.96 3.56 30.81
N SER A 86 -17.98 3.38 32.14
CA SER A 86 -16.88 2.84 32.94
C SER A 86 -17.39 1.65 33.75
N LEU A 87 -16.48 0.72 34.10
CA LEU A 87 -16.82 -0.43 34.94
C LEU A 87 -17.40 0.03 36.29
N ARG A 88 -16.84 1.11 36.86
CA ARG A 88 -17.29 1.70 38.12
C ARG A 88 -18.71 2.24 38.02
N ARG A 89 -19.03 2.99 36.96
CA ARG A 89 -20.39 3.51 36.71
C ARG A 89 -21.39 2.38 36.51
N LEU A 90 -21.02 1.33 35.79
CA LEU A 90 -21.87 0.15 35.62
C LEU A 90 -22.15 -0.53 36.96
N GLN A 91 -21.14 -0.64 37.84
CA GLN A 91 -21.30 -1.22 39.17
C GLN A 91 -22.24 -0.39 40.06
N ILE A 92 -22.14 0.94 40.04
CA ILE A 92 -23.02 1.85 40.78
C ILE A 92 -24.48 1.69 40.30
N VAL A 93 -24.69 1.65 38.98
CA VAL A 93 -26.03 1.46 38.40
C VAL A 93 -26.59 0.07 38.69
N ARG A 94 -25.76 -0.98 38.66
CA ARG A 94 -26.15 -2.34 39.04
C ARG A 94 -26.62 -2.40 40.49
N GLU A 95 -25.88 -1.77 41.39
CA GLU A 95 -26.23 -1.70 42.81
C GLU A 95 -27.54 -0.94 43.04
N ALA A 96 -27.73 0.20 42.39
CA ALA A 96 -28.99 0.94 42.45
C ALA A 96 -30.18 0.13 41.88
N LEU A 97 -29.98 -0.62 40.80
CA LEU A 97 -30.99 -1.49 40.20
C LEU A 97 -31.35 -2.66 41.13
N ASN A 98 -30.37 -3.26 41.82
CA ASN A 98 -30.64 -4.31 42.80
C ASN A 98 -31.47 -3.77 43.98
N ARG A 99 -31.11 -2.60 44.51
CA ARG A 99 -31.91 -1.94 45.56
C ARG A 99 -33.32 -1.59 45.11
N LEU A 100 -33.48 -1.21 43.83
CA LEU A 100 -34.79 -0.97 43.22
C LEU A 100 -35.61 -2.27 43.15
N ILE A 101 -35.00 -3.36 42.70
CA ILE A 101 -35.63 -4.69 42.62
C ILE A 101 -36.10 -5.14 44.01
N ASP A 102 -35.24 -5.01 45.02
CA ASP A 102 -35.52 -5.42 46.40
C ASP A 102 -36.69 -4.62 46.99
N GLY A 103 -36.72 -3.31 46.72
CA GLY A 103 -37.78 -2.43 47.22
C GLY A 103 -39.10 -2.46 46.43
N PHE A 104 -39.10 -2.96 45.19
CA PHE A 104 -40.28 -3.11 44.34
C PHE A 104 -40.55 -4.58 43.98
N SER A 105 -40.74 -5.41 45.02
CA SER A 105 -40.89 -6.87 44.90
C SER A 105 -42.01 -7.32 43.95
N ALA A 106 -43.08 -6.54 43.78
CA ALA A 106 -44.17 -6.83 42.85
C ALA A 106 -43.71 -6.89 41.38
N TYR A 107 -42.66 -6.14 41.01
CA TYR A 107 -42.10 -6.11 39.66
C TYR A 107 -40.76 -6.84 39.54
N ALA A 108 -40.26 -7.43 40.64
CA ALA A 108 -38.97 -8.09 40.68
C ALA A 108 -38.75 -9.11 39.55
N PRO A 109 -39.71 -10.00 39.20
CA PRO A 109 -39.49 -10.96 38.11
C PRO A 109 -39.15 -10.31 36.76
N VAL A 110 -39.82 -9.20 36.43
CA VAL A 110 -39.60 -8.47 35.17
C VAL A 110 -38.27 -7.71 35.23
N LEU A 111 -38.00 -7.03 36.35
CA LEU A 111 -36.77 -6.25 36.53
C LEU A 111 -35.52 -7.14 36.56
N LEU A 112 -35.59 -8.34 37.16
CA LEU A 112 -34.52 -9.33 37.09
C LEU A 112 -34.28 -9.81 35.66
N GLN A 113 -35.32 -10.14 34.91
CA GLN A 113 -35.16 -10.56 33.51
C GLN A 113 -34.51 -9.48 32.66
N ILE A 114 -34.91 -8.22 32.83
CA ILE A 114 -34.30 -7.09 32.13
C ILE A 114 -32.83 -6.96 32.52
N ARG A 115 -32.50 -7.00 33.82
CA ARG A 115 -31.12 -6.96 34.30
C ARG A 115 -30.29 -8.08 33.68
N ASP A 116 -30.76 -9.31 33.77
CA ASP A 116 -30.01 -10.49 33.31
C ASP A 116 -29.77 -10.47 31.79
N GLU A 117 -30.72 -9.93 31.00
CA GLU A 117 -30.51 -9.70 29.56
C GLU A 117 -29.41 -8.68 29.29
N TYR A 118 -29.41 -7.55 30.00
CA TYR A 118 -28.36 -6.54 29.87
C TYR A 118 -27.00 -7.06 30.33
N GLU A 119 -26.95 -7.84 31.40
CA GLU A 119 -25.72 -8.45 31.90
C GLU A 119 -25.11 -9.41 30.88
N ARG A 120 -25.92 -10.30 30.30
CA ARG A 120 -25.47 -11.19 29.21
C ARG A 120 -24.95 -10.40 28.01
N ALA A 121 -25.62 -9.32 27.62
CA ALA A 121 -25.16 -8.48 26.51
C ALA A 121 -23.81 -7.80 26.81
N VAL A 122 -23.61 -7.33 28.05
CA VAL A 122 -22.32 -6.74 28.48
C VAL A 122 -21.22 -7.79 28.50
N GLU A 123 -21.48 -8.98 29.02
CA GLU A 123 -20.54 -10.11 29.05
C GLU A 123 -20.12 -10.52 27.63
N ASP A 124 -21.08 -10.67 26.72
CA ASP A 124 -20.82 -10.99 25.31
C ASP A 124 -19.96 -9.94 24.62
N LEU A 125 -20.26 -8.65 24.82
CA LEU A 125 -19.47 -7.55 24.28
C LEU A 125 -18.06 -7.52 24.87
N HIS A 126 -17.92 -7.79 26.17
CA HIS A 126 -16.63 -7.88 26.84
C HIS A 126 -15.80 -9.04 26.26
N ALA A 127 -16.38 -10.23 26.12
CA ALA A 127 -15.72 -11.39 25.54
C ALA A 127 -15.22 -11.12 24.11
N ARG A 128 -16.02 -10.44 23.28
CA ARG A 128 -15.60 -10.01 21.93
C ARG A 128 -14.45 -9.02 21.99
N ASN A 129 -14.49 -8.05 22.91
CA ASN A 129 -13.43 -7.07 23.07
C ASN A 129 -12.10 -7.70 23.49
N LEU A 130 -12.11 -8.75 24.32
CA LEU A 130 -10.91 -9.48 24.70
C LEU A 130 -10.19 -10.14 23.51
N MET A 131 -10.89 -10.40 22.41
CA MET A 131 -10.28 -10.95 21.20
C MET A 131 -9.53 -9.90 20.37
N ILE A 132 -9.85 -8.61 20.53
CA ILE A 132 -9.29 -7.52 19.72
C ILE A 132 -7.76 -7.44 19.82
N PRO A 133 -7.13 -7.48 21.01
CA PRO A 133 -5.67 -7.44 21.11
C PRO A 133 -4.98 -8.60 20.37
N GLY A 134 -5.53 -9.82 20.47
CA GLY A 134 -4.99 -10.99 19.76
C GLY A 134 -5.06 -10.84 18.24
N LEU A 135 -6.18 -10.31 17.73
CA LEU A 135 -6.33 -9.98 16.31
C LEU A 135 -5.34 -8.88 15.88
N GLN A 136 -5.14 -7.85 16.70
CA GLN A 136 -4.17 -6.78 16.45
C GLN A 136 -2.74 -7.32 16.37
N THR A 137 -2.32 -8.16 17.32
CA THR A 137 -0.99 -8.80 17.31
C THR A 137 -0.79 -9.65 16.06
N ARG A 138 -1.81 -10.43 15.67
CA ARG A 138 -1.74 -11.25 14.46
C ARG A 138 -1.60 -10.39 13.19
N LEU A 139 -2.35 -9.29 13.11
CA LEU A 139 -2.28 -8.36 11.99
C LEU A 139 -0.90 -7.69 11.90
N GLN A 140 -0.35 -7.23 13.03
CA GLN A 140 1.00 -6.66 13.10
C GLN A 140 2.09 -7.66 12.70
N SER A 141 1.95 -8.94 13.10
CA SER A 141 2.87 -9.99 12.69
C SER A 141 2.83 -10.23 11.18
N MET A 142 1.62 -10.27 10.59
CA MET A 142 1.45 -10.45 9.15
C MET A 142 2.01 -9.24 8.37
N GLU A 143 1.75 -8.02 8.85
CA GLU A 143 2.29 -6.79 8.25
C GLU A 143 3.83 -6.81 8.26
N THR A 144 4.43 -7.12 9.42
CA THR A 144 5.88 -7.21 9.58
C THR A 144 6.47 -8.24 8.61
N HIS A 145 5.86 -9.42 8.52
CA HIS A 145 6.29 -10.47 7.59
C HIS A 145 6.20 -10.02 6.12
N CYS A 146 5.10 -9.38 5.72
CA CYS A 146 4.94 -8.84 4.37
C CYS A 146 6.00 -7.76 4.04
N LEU A 147 6.28 -6.85 4.98
CA LEU A 147 7.31 -5.83 4.81
C LEU A 147 8.70 -6.43 4.67
N GLN A 148 9.01 -7.45 5.48
CA GLN A 148 10.27 -8.19 5.37
C GLN A 148 10.41 -8.86 3.99
N GLN A 149 9.38 -9.56 3.52
CA GLN A 149 9.40 -10.18 2.19
C GLN A 149 9.56 -9.14 1.08
N LEU A 150 8.81 -8.04 1.12
CA LEU A 150 8.93 -6.95 0.14
C LEU A 150 10.34 -6.35 0.13
N SER A 151 10.94 -6.16 1.30
CA SER A 151 12.31 -5.63 1.40
C SER A 151 13.35 -6.61 0.83
N ALA A 152 13.19 -7.91 1.08
CA ALA A 152 14.05 -8.97 0.52
C ALA A 152 13.95 -9.01 -1.01
N TYR A 153 12.73 -9.06 -1.57
CA TYR A 153 12.53 -9.05 -3.02
C TYR A 153 13.05 -7.75 -3.67
N SER A 154 12.86 -6.61 -3.02
CA SER A 154 13.42 -5.32 -3.44
C SER A 154 14.95 -5.35 -3.50
N ALA A 155 15.60 -5.88 -2.46
CA ALA A 155 17.05 -6.00 -2.40
C ALA A 155 17.57 -6.94 -3.50
N GLU A 156 16.92 -8.08 -3.69
CA GLU A 156 17.27 -9.03 -4.74
C GLU A 156 17.09 -8.45 -6.14
N ALA A 157 15.97 -7.77 -6.41
CA ALA A 157 15.73 -7.13 -7.69
C ALA A 157 16.78 -6.06 -8.00
N LYS A 158 17.18 -5.26 -7.00
CA LYS A 158 18.27 -4.28 -7.12
C LYS A 158 19.60 -4.97 -7.42
N ALA A 159 19.94 -6.05 -6.71
CA ALA A 159 21.16 -6.81 -6.95
C ALA A 159 21.19 -7.39 -8.38
N ARG A 160 20.10 -8.03 -8.82
CA ARG A 160 19.96 -8.55 -10.19
C ARG A 160 20.09 -7.43 -11.23
N SER A 161 19.46 -6.27 -10.99
CA SER A 161 19.58 -5.12 -11.88
C SER A 161 21.02 -4.63 -12.03
N LEU A 162 21.78 -4.57 -10.94
CA LEU A 162 23.20 -4.17 -10.98
C LEU A 162 24.05 -5.17 -11.76
N VAL A 163 23.85 -6.47 -11.55
CA VAL A 163 24.56 -7.53 -12.30
C VAL A 163 24.26 -7.42 -13.80
N LEU A 164 22.99 -7.26 -14.18
CA LEU A 164 22.60 -7.11 -15.58
C LEU A 164 23.18 -5.84 -16.22
N LYS A 165 23.22 -4.73 -15.49
CA LYS A 165 23.86 -3.48 -15.97
C LYS A 165 25.35 -3.65 -16.20
N LYS A 166 26.06 -4.34 -15.31
CA LYS A 166 27.49 -4.65 -15.49
C LYS A 166 27.72 -5.51 -16.73
N ARG A 167 26.97 -6.61 -16.87
CA ARG A 167 27.05 -7.48 -18.04
C ARG A 167 26.72 -6.76 -19.34
N LEU A 168 25.72 -5.86 -19.32
CA LEU A 168 25.40 -5.02 -20.47
C LEU A 168 26.60 -4.14 -20.85
N ALA A 169 27.22 -3.45 -19.90
CA ALA A 169 28.39 -2.62 -20.15
C ALA A 169 29.58 -3.43 -20.70
N GLU A 170 29.85 -4.61 -20.15
CA GLU A 170 30.88 -5.53 -20.64
C GLU A 170 30.62 -5.98 -22.09
N THR A 171 29.39 -6.40 -22.40
CA THR A 171 29.02 -6.79 -23.77
C THR A 171 29.09 -5.63 -24.75
N GLN A 172 28.74 -4.41 -24.32
CA GLN A 172 28.88 -3.20 -25.13
C GLN A 172 30.35 -2.87 -25.40
N ALA A 173 31.23 -3.03 -24.40
CA ALA A 173 32.67 -2.84 -24.57
C ALA A 173 33.27 -3.87 -25.55
N LEU A 174 32.88 -5.15 -25.43
CA LEU A 174 33.31 -6.20 -26.36
C LEU A 174 32.83 -5.96 -27.79
N LEU A 175 31.57 -5.53 -27.96
CA LEU A 175 31.05 -5.17 -29.28
C LEU A 175 31.82 -3.99 -29.86
N ALA A 176 32.08 -2.94 -29.07
CA ALA A 176 32.87 -1.79 -29.52
C ALA A 176 34.29 -2.20 -29.95
N ALA A 177 34.97 -3.03 -29.16
CA ALA A 177 36.29 -3.57 -29.50
C ALA A 177 36.26 -4.39 -30.80
N SER A 178 35.27 -5.27 -30.97
CA SER A 178 35.10 -6.06 -32.20
C SER A 178 34.80 -5.18 -33.42
N THR A 179 33.97 -4.14 -33.28
CA THR A 179 33.71 -3.18 -34.37
C THR A 179 34.96 -2.39 -34.76
N ALA A 180 35.78 -1.99 -33.78
CA ALA A 180 37.04 -1.30 -34.04
C ALA A 180 38.05 -2.20 -34.77
N GLU A 181 38.15 -3.47 -34.36
CA GLU A 181 39.03 -4.45 -35.03
C GLU A 181 38.56 -4.77 -36.45
N ASN A 182 37.25 -4.94 -36.66
CA ASN A 182 36.69 -5.10 -38.00
C ASN A 182 37.00 -3.88 -38.89
N ALA A 183 36.88 -2.66 -38.36
CA ALA A 183 37.24 -1.45 -39.10
C ALA A 183 38.73 -1.42 -39.46
N ARG A 184 39.61 -1.85 -38.54
CA ARG A 184 41.06 -1.99 -38.78
C ARG A 184 41.35 -3.01 -39.89
N LEU A 185 40.72 -4.18 -39.84
CA LEU A 185 40.87 -5.23 -40.86
C LEU A 185 40.35 -4.78 -42.23
N ILE A 186 39.21 -4.09 -42.28
CA ILE A 186 38.68 -3.51 -43.54
C ILE A 186 39.66 -2.50 -44.14
N ALA A 187 40.26 -1.63 -43.32
CA ALA A 187 41.26 -0.68 -43.78
C ALA A 187 42.54 -1.38 -44.30
N ALA A 188 43.04 -2.39 -43.59
CA ALA A 188 44.18 -3.18 -44.03
C ALA A 188 43.89 -3.95 -45.33
N LEU A 189 42.74 -4.58 -45.45
CA LEU A 189 42.29 -5.26 -46.67
C LEU A 189 42.23 -4.30 -47.86
N ARG A 190 41.73 -3.08 -47.66
CA ARG A 190 41.69 -2.05 -48.71
C ARG A 190 43.09 -1.67 -49.16
N SER A 191 43.99 -1.39 -48.21
CA SER A 191 45.39 -1.07 -48.53
C SER A 191 46.09 -2.20 -49.28
N GLU A 192 45.85 -3.45 -48.89
CA GLU A 192 46.48 -4.61 -49.54
C GLU A 192 45.93 -4.82 -50.96
N LYS A 193 44.62 -4.64 -51.16
CA LYS A 193 44.04 -4.62 -52.51
C LYS A 193 44.66 -3.54 -53.38
N ASP A 194 44.88 -2.34 -52.84
CA ASP A 194 45.54 -1.25 -53.57
C ASP A 194 47.01 -1.56 -53.89
N ASN A 195 47.69 -2.33 -53.04
CA ASN A 195 49.05 -2.82 -53.31
C ASN A 195 49.08 -3.88 -54.41
N VAL A 196 48.14 -4.85 -54.35
CA VAL A 196 47.99 -5.90 -55.37
C VAL A 196 47.70 -5.28 -56.73
N THR A 197 46.73 -4.35 -56.83
CA THR A 197 46.41 -3.70 -58.12
C THR A 197 47.60 -2.92 -58.68
N LYS A 198 48.40 -2.25 -57.83
CA LYS A 198 49.67 -1.61 -58.24
C LYS A 198 50.73 -2.62 -58.69
N ALA A 199 50.81 -3.79 -58.05
CA ALA A 199 51.74 -4.84 -58.44
C ALA A 199 51.34 -5.48 -59.77
N GLU A 200 50.04 -5.74 -59.96
CA GLU A 200 49.46 -6.21 -61.22
C GLU A 200 49.73 -5.21 -62.35
N SER A 201 49.49 -3.91 -62.14
CA SER A 201 49.77 -2.90 -63.16
C SER A 201 51.26 -2.89 -63.55
N LYS A 202 52.16 -2.89 -62.57
CA LYS A 202 53.61 -2.99 -62.81
C LYS A 202 54.00 -4.26 -63.58
N LEU A 203 53.41 -5.40 -63.23
CA LEU A 203 53.64 -6.65 -63.94
C LEU A 203 53.19 -6.55 -65.40
N THR A 204 52.00 -5.99 -65.64
CA THR A 204 51.51 -5.78 -67.01
C THR A 204 52.41 -4.84 -67.81
N ASP A 205 52.95 -3.80 -67.18
CA ASP A 205 53.89 -2.89 -67.83
C ASP A 205 55.21 -3.58 -68.18
N VAL A 206 55.78 -4.37 -67.26
CA VAL A 206 56.98 -5.19 -67.53
C VAL A 206 56.74 -6.20 -68.64
N GLN A 207 55.58 -6.89 -68.64
CA GLN A 207 55.23 -7.83 -69.70
C GLN A 207 55.14 -7.15 -71.07
N ARG A 208 54.52 -5.95 -71.15
CA ARG A 208 54.51 -5.16 -72.38
C ARG A 208 55.92 -4.78 -72.82
N SER A 209 56.76 -4.27 -71.91
CA SER A 209 58.15 -3.92 -72.22
C SER A 209 58.99 -5.12 -72.67
N THR A 210 58.73 -6.31 -72.13
CA THR A 210 59.44 -7.55 -72.50
C THR A 210 59.00 -8.01 -73.90
N LEU A 211 57.70 -7.96 -74.21
CA LEU A 211 57.18 -8.27 -75.55
C LEU A 211 57.77 -7.33 -76.62
N THR A 212 57.88 -6.03 -76.34
CA THR A 212 58.47 -5.07 -77.30
C THR A 212 59.98 -5.23 -77.53
N LEU A 213 60.69 -5.92 -76.63
CA LEU A 213 62.13 -6.23 -76.78
C LEU A 213 62.37 -7.58 -77.48
N SER A 214 61.31 -8.36 -77.70
CA SER A 214 61.36 -9.70 -78.29
C SER A 214 60.99 -9.73 -79.79
N GLU A 215 60.55 -8.58 -80.34
CA GLU A 215 60.36 -8.31 -81.78
C GLU A 215 61.59 -7.62 -82.38
#